data_AF-A0A269PQK0-F1
#
_entry.id   AF-A0A269PQK0-F1
#
_cell.length_a   1.000
_cell.length_b   1.000
_cell.length_c   1.000
_cell.angle_alpha   90.00
_cell.angle_beta   90.00
_cell.angle_gamma   90.00
#
_symmetry.space_group_name_H-M   'P 1'
#
loop_
_entity.id
_entity.type
_entity.pdbx_description
1 polymer ?
#
loop_
_entity_poly.entity_id
_entity_poly.type
_entity_poly.pdbx_seq_one_letter_code
_entity_poly.pdbx_strand_id
1 'polypeptide(L)' 'MGKRILQLEQTSQELSQNQQELQYNDPDSKMYSRAVKMVELGAQLDEVMKECELPRAEAELLLSLHQQK' A
#
# COMPACT_ATOMS: atom_id res chain seq x y z
N MET A 1 32.01 -4.83 -24.63
CA MET A 1 30.84 -5.58 -24.11
C MET A 1 30.65 -5.38 -22.60
N GLY A 2 31.66 -5.65 -21.75
CA GLY A 2 31.50 -5.53 -20.28
C GLY A 2 31.08 -4.17 -19.71
N LYS A 3 31.53 -3.04 -20.29
CA LYS A 3 31.16 -1.68 -19.79
C LYS A 3 29.65 -1.39 -19.87
N ARG A 4 28.98 -1.88 -20.93
CA ARG A 4 27.52 -1.71 -21.09
C ARG A 4 26.74 -2.55 -20.10
N ILE A 5 27.24 -3.75 -19.77
CA ILE A 5 26.63 -4.64 -18.78
C ILE A 5 26.72 -4.00 -17.39
N LEU A 6 27.88 -3.47 -17.00
CA LEU A 6 28.07 -2.76 -15.73
C LEU A 6 27.16 -1.53 -15.60
N GLN A 7 27.01 -0.75 -16.68
CA GLN A 7 26.08 0.38 -16.67
C GLN A 7 24.62 -0.06 -16.50
N LEU A 8 24.21 -1.14 -17.18
CA LEU A 8 22.86 -1.67 -17.04
C LEU A 8 22.59 -2.21 -15.63
N GLU A 9 23.56 -2.85 -15.00
CA GLU A 9 23.46 -3.30 -13.61
C GLU A 9 23.30 -2.12 -12.64
N GLN A 10 24.11 -1.06 -12.81
CA GLN A 10 23.96 0.17 -12.02
C GLN A 10 22.57 0.79 -12.19
N THR A 11 22.13 0.99 -13.42
CA THR A 11 20.80 1.57 -13.71
C THR A 11 19.70 0.70 -13.14
N SER A 12 19.80 -0.63 -13.24
CA SER A 12 18.82 -1.55 -12.64
C SER A 12 18.77 -1.42 -11.12
N GLN A 13 19.91 -1.23 -10.47
CA GLN A 13 20.01 -1.09 -9.02
C GLN A 13 19.40 0.25 -8.55
N GLU A 14 19.68 1.34 -9.26
CA GLU A 14 19.07 2.65 -9.02
C GLU A 14 17.55 2.62 -9.22
N LEU A 15 17.06 2.00 -10.30
CA LEU A 15 15.62 1.83 -10.52
C LEU A 15 14.95 1.00 -9.43
N SER A 16 15.63 -0.02 -8.90
CA SER A 16 15.11 -0.81 -7.79
C SER A 16 14.98 0.03 -6.52
N GLN A 17 16.00 0.85 -6.20
CA GLN A 17 15.96 1.73 -5.04
C GLN A 17 14.84 2.77 -5.16
N ASN A 18 14.75 3.44 -6.31
CA ASN A 18 13.69 4.43 -6.57
C ASN A 18 12.28 3.81 -6.48
N GLN A 19 12.09 2.57 -6.95
CA GLN A 19 10.81 1.87 -6.81
C GLN A 19 10.47 1.56 -5.35
N GLN A 20 11.45 1.15 -4.55
CA GLN A 20 11.23 0.94 -3.11
C GLN A 20 10.84 2.25 -2.43
N GLU A 21 11.56 3.34 -2.73
CA GLU A 21 11.21 4.66 -2.20
C GLU A 21 9.80 5.09 -2.60
N LEU A 22 9.39 4.91 -3.85
CA LEU A 22 8.02 5.22 -4.29
C LEU A 22 6.97 4.42 -3.53
N GLN A 23 7.22 3.13 -3.29
CA GLN A 23 6.32 2.29 -2.49
C GLN A 23 6.20 2.76 -1.02
N TYR A 24 7.26 3.34 -0.46
CA TYR A 24 7.23 3.93 0.88
C TYR A 24 6.65 5.36 0.93
N ASN A 25 6.60 6.06 -0.20
CA ASN A 25 6.16 7.45 -0.30
C ASN A 25 4.70 7.61 -0.70
N ASP A 26 3.94 6.52 -0.83
CA ASP A 26 2.48 6.59 -0.99
C ASP A 26 1.81 6.53 0.41
N PRO A 27 1.51 7.69 1.04
CA PRO A 27 0.83 7.73 2.32
C PRO A 27 -0.56 7.09 2.26
N ASP A 28 -1.25 7.18 1.13
CA ASP A 28 -2.59 6.59 0.97
C ASP A 28 -2.48 5.07 0.99
N SER A 29 -1.50 4.50 0.28
CA SER A 29 -1.24 3.05 0.30
C SER A 29 -0.97 2.50 1.70
N LYS A 30 -0.28 3.27 2.57
CA LYS A 30 -0.09 2.89 3.97
C LYS A 30 -1.38 2.96 4.78
N MET A 31 -2.20 3.99 4.58
CA MET A 31 -3.51 4.12 5.23
C MET A 31 -4.43 2.97 4.84
N TYR A 32 -4.52 2.65 3.54
CA TYR A 32 -5.30 1.51 3.05
C TYR A 32 -4.77 0.17 3.59
N SER A 33 -3.45 -0.03 3.58
CA SER A 33 -2.83 -1.24 4.15
C SER A 33 -3.14 -1.41 5.64
N ARG A 34 -3.22 -0.30 6.38
CA ARG A 34 -3.63 -0.28 7.80
C ARG A 34 -5.12 -0.60 7.94
N ALA A 35 -5.98 0.05 7.14
CA ALA A 35 -7.43 -0.17 7.15
C ALA A 35 -7.78 -1.63 6.88
N VAL A 36 -7.14 -2.26 5.89
CA VAL A 36 -7.33 -3.69 5.57
C VAL A 36 -7.01 -4.57 6.78
N LYS A 37 -5.87 -4.35 7.45
CA LYS A 37 -5.50 -5.11 8.66
C LYS A 37 -6.49 -4.90 9.81
N MET A 38 -7.01 -3.68 9.98
CA MET A 38 -8.02 -3.40 10.99
C MET A 38 -9.32 -4.17 10.72
N VAL A 39 -9.77 -4.20 9.46
CA VAL A 39 -10.95 -4.98 9.04
C VAL A 39 -10.71 -6.48 9.26
N GLU A 40 -9.53 -7.00 8.93
CA GLU A 40 -9.17 -8.41 9.17
C GLU A 40 -9.16 -8.78 10.67
N LEU A 41 -8.88 -7.82 11.54
CA LEU A 41 -8.93 -7.97 13.00
C LEU A 41 -10.34 -7.74 13.57
N GLY A 42 -11.34 -7.46 12.74
CA GLY A 42 -12.74 -7.29 13.13
C GLY A 42 -13.12 -5.87 13.57
N ALA A 43 -12.35 -4.84 13.19
CA ALA A 43 -12.71 -3.45 13.44
C ALA A 43 -14.03 -3.07 12.74
N GLN A 44 -14.84 -2.24 13.39
CA GLN A 44 -16.11 -1.77 12.85
C GLN A 44 -15.94 -0.58 11.90
N LEU A 45 -16.98 -0.28 11.13
CA LEU A 45 -16.99 0.78 10.12
C LEU A 45 -16.50 2.13 10.68
N ASP A 46 -17.06 2.57 11.80
CA ASP A 46 -16.71 3.85 12.43
C ASP A 46 -15.25 3.90 12.90
N GLU A 47 -14.70 2.77 13.36
CA GLU A 47 -13.30 2.68 13.81
C GLU A 47 -12.34 2.80 12.63
N VAL A 48 -12.63 2.12 11.52
CA VAL A 48 -11.82 2.18 10.29
C VAL A 48 -11.86 3.58 9.68
N MET A 49 -13.05 4.20 9.60
CA MET A 49 -13.19 5.57 9.11
C MET A 49 -12.38 6.57 9.93
N LYS A 50 -12.45 6.47 11.27
CA LYS A 50 -11.78 7.42 12.16
C LYS A 50 -10.26 7.25 12.16
N GLU A 51 -9.76 6.01 12.23
CA GLU A 51 -8.33 5.74 12.39
C GLU A 51 -7.53 5.81 11.09
N CYS A 52 -8.17 5.55 9.95
CA CYS A 52 -7.55 5.59 8.63
C CYS A 52 -7.98 6.80 7.80
N GLU A 53 -8.78 7.71 8.39
CA GLU A 53 -9.32 8.92 7.76
C GLU A 53 -10.02 8.65 6.42
N LEU A 54 -10.66 7.47 6.30
CA LEU A 54 -11.32 7.03 5.08
C LEU A 54 -12.76 7.57 4.98
N PRO A 55 -13.21 7.99 3.79
CA PRO A 55 -14.62 8.20 3.49
C PRO A 55 -15.44 6.94 3.77
N ARG A 56 -16.70 7.16 4.19
CA ARG A 56 -17.64 6.08 4.51
C ARG A 56 -17.75 5.01 3.43
N ALA A 57 -17.89 5.43 2.16
CA ALA A 57 -18.06 4.51 1.04
C ALA A 57 -16.83 3.59 0.84
N GLU A 58 -15.62 4.10 1.08
CA GLU A 58 -14.39 3.31 0.97
C GLU A 58 -14.28 2.31 2.13
N ALA A 59 -14.58 2.75 3.35
CA ALA A 59 -14.60 1.85 4.51
C ALA A 59 -15.68 0.76 4.36
N GLU A 60 -16.89 1.09 3.90
CA GLU A 60 -17.96 0.12 3.61
C GLU A 60 -17.52 -0.90 2.55
N LEU A 61 -16.83 -0.45 1.50
CA LEU A 61 -16.27 -1.34 0.48
C LEU A 61 -15.27 -2.33 1.09
N LEU A 62 -14.31 -1.85 1.89
CA LEU A 62 -13.30 -2.71 2.55
C LEU A 62 -13.94 -3.76 3.45
N LEU A 63 -14.94 -3.39 4.25
CA LEU A 63 -15.68 -4.34 5.10
C LEU A 63 -16.45 -5.37 4.26
N SER A 64 -17.10 -4.96 3.17
CA SER A 64 -17.85 -5.86 2.30
C SER A 64 -16.95 -6.88 1.60
N LEU A 65 -15.77 -6.45 1.13
CA LEU A 65 -14.78 -7.32 0.48
C LEU A 65 -14.22 -8.36 1.45
N HIS A 66 -14.06 -8.01 2.74
CA HIS A 66 -13.63 -8.95 3.77
C HIS A 66 -14.72 -9.99 4.09
N GLN A 67 -15.98 -9.58 4.18
CA GLN A 67 -17.12 -10.46 4.45
C GLN A 67 -17.42 -11.46 3.32
N GLN A 68 -16.93 -11.19 2.11
CA GLN A 68 -17.08 -12.07 0.95
C GLN A 68 -16.02 -13.19 0.88
N LYS A 69 -15.03 -13.21 1.78
CA LYS A 69 -14.08 -14.32 1.96
C LYS A 69 -14.59 -15.33 2.98
#